data_AF-A0AAR2LUR0-F1
#
_entry.id   AF-A0AAR2LUR0-F1
#
_cell.length_a   1.000
_cell.length_b   1.000
_cell.length_c   1.000
_cell.angle_alpha   90.00
_cell.angle_beta   90.00
_cell.angle_gamma   90.00
#
_symmetry.space_group_name_H-M   'P 1'
#
loop_
_entity.id
_entity.type
_entity.pdbx_description
1 polymer ?
#
loop_
_entity_poly.entity_id
_entity_poly.type
_entity_poly.pdbx_seq_one_letter_code
_entity_poly.pdbx_strand_id
1 'polypeptide(L)'
;MDANHLKLLNFFAAGILVNTLMMSMLSATEEIKLFMHKPWILECNKTVLQLEMEKCGERFKTDMEEVDPQNWCNLTHFIGEYHFFSACTEDNAVKIGCFWPNPVVEHYIIRIHKQFFSNCTLKSAVWGDPSEDTLIILILVPVFLTLTMVALVVWCSKRSDILA
;
A
#
# COMPACT_ATOMS: atom_id res chain seq x y z
N MET A 1 11.54 -39.89 -36.75
CA MET A 1 11.31 -38.86 -35.72
C MET A 1 9.91 -39.09 -35.21
N ASP A 2 9.79 -39.66 -34.02
CA ASP A 2 8.57 -40.36 -33.61
C ASP A 2 7.46 -39.38 -33.23
N ALA A 3 6.20 -39.74 -33.50
CA ALA A 3 5.03 -38.90 -33.26
C ALA A 3 4.94 -38.36 -31.82
N ASN A 4 5.56 -39.05 -30.86
CA ASN A 4 5.63 -38.65 -29.46
C ASN A 4 6.61 -37.48 -29.21
N HIS A 5 7.71 -37.41 -29.97
CA HIS A 5 8.70 -36.34 -29.88
C HIS A 5 8.18 -35.03 -30.50
N LEU A 6 7.35 -35.13 -31.54
CA LEU A 6 6.65 -33.99 -32.14
C LEU A 6 5.57 -33.42 -31.21
N LYS A 7 4.83 -34.30 -30.50
CA LYS A 7 3.85 -33.86 -29.49
C LYS A 7 4.50 -33.15 -28.31
N LEU A 8 5.63 -33.67 -27.84
CA LEU A 8 6.41 -33.05 -26.76
C LEU A 8 6.88 -31.65 -27.18
N LEU A 9 7.43 -31.52 -28.39
CA LEU A 9 7.91 -30.26 -28.93
C LEU A 9 6.76 -29.23 -29.10
N ASN A 10 5.60 -29.67 -29.56
CA ASN A 10 4.41 -28.80 -29.66
C ASN A 10 3.89 -28.36 -28.29
N PHE A 11 3.99 -29.21 -27.26
CA PHE A 11 3.60 -28.85 -25.89
C PHE A 11 4.53 -27.80 -25.29
N PHE A 12 5.85 -27.96 -25.49
CA PHE A 12 6.83 -26.95 -25.07
C PHE A 12 6.64 -25.63 -25.83
N ALA A 13 6.40 -25.68 -27.14
CA ALA A 13 6.13 -24.50 -27.94
C ALA A 13 4.84 -23.78 -27.47
N ALA A 14 3.79 -24.52 -27.15
CA ALA A 14 2.56 -23.96 -26.59
C ALA A 14 2.78 -23.31 -25.22
N GLY A 15 3.57 -23.94 -24.35
CA GLY A 15 3.94 -23.38 -23.04
C GLY A 15 4.72 -22.07 -23.15
N ILE A 16 5.67 -21.99 -24.08
CA ILE A 16 6.44 -20.77 -24.36
C ILE A 16 5.51 -19.69 -24.91
N LEU A 17 4.63 -20.04 -25.86
CA LEU A 17 3.69 -19.09 -26.48
C LEU A 17 2.74 -18.49 -25.44
N VAL A 18 2.21 -19.31 -24.53
CA VAL A 18 1.31 -18.87 -23.45
C VAL A 18 2.03 -17.94 -22.48
N ASN A 19 3.26 -18.26 -22.08
CA ASN A 19 4.06 -17.39 -21.20
C ASN A 19 4.42 -16.06 -21.87
N THR A 20 4.76 -16.06 -23.15
CA THR A 20 5.02 -14.82 -23.90
C THR A 20 3.75 -13.98 -24.03
N LEU A 21 2.58 -14.60 -24.24
CA LEU A 21 1.29 -13.91 -24.26
C LEU A 21 0.94 -13.31 -22.90
N MET A 22 1.20 -14.04 -21.82
CA MET A 22 0.93 -13.57 -20.45
C MET A 22 1.84 -12.41 -20.05
N MET A 23 3.09 -12.39 -20.50
CA MET A 23 4.02 -11.25 -20.34
C MET A 23 3.59 -10.01 -21.14
N SER A 24 2.94 -10.19 -22.29
CA SER A 24 2.43 -9.06 -23.09
C SER A 24 1.21 -8.36 -22.47
N MET A 25 0.38 -9.11 -21.73
CA MET A 25 -0.74 -8.56 -20.94
C MET A 25 -0.29 -7.86 -19.64
N LEU A 26 0.91 -8.16 -19.14
CA LEU A 26 1.51 -7.51 -17.96
C LEU A 26 2.26 -6.21 -18.29
N SER A 27 2.34 -5.83 -19.58
CA SER A 27 2.89 -4.53 -20.00
C SER A 27 1.87 -3.41 -19.79
N ALA A 28 1.71 -2.96 -18.54
CA ALA A 28 1.00 -1.72 -18.22
C ALA A 28 1.91 -0.51 -18.52
N THR A 29 1.98 -0.08 -19.79
CA THR A 29 2.78 1.10 -20.19
C THR A 29 2.03 2.15 -21.02
N GLU A 30 0.69 2.12 -21.08
CA GLU A 30 -0.08 3.09 -21.88
C GLU A 30 -1.12 3.96 -21.14
N GLU A 31 -1.03 4.10 -19.81
CA GLU A 31 -1.92 5.05 -19.08
C GLU A 31 -1.16 6.10 -18.22
N ILE A 32 0.17 5.98 -18.05
CA ILE A 32 0.94 6.91 -17.18
C ILE A 32 1.37 8.18 -17.95
N LYS A 33 1.40 8.16 -19.28
CA LYS A 33 1.90 9.30 -20.07
C LYS A 33 0.88 10.41 -20.35
N LEU A 34 -0.42 10.19 -20.09
CA LEU A 34 -1.46 11.19 -20.34
C LEU A 34 -1.83 12.04 -19.11
N PHE A 35 -1.18 11.81 -17.96
CA PHE A 35 -1.37 12.60 -16.72
C PHE A 35 -0.10 13.31 -16.23
N MET A 36 1.02 13.27 -16.98
CA MET A 36 2.05 14.30 -16.79
C MET A 36 1.60 15.55 -17.51
N HIS A 37 0.75 16.28 -16.79
CA HIS A 37 0.40 17.67 -16.97
C HIS A 37 1.48 18.41 -17.78
N LYS A 38 1.06 18.94 -18.93
CA LYS A 38 1.45 20.25 -19.48
C LYS A 38 2.51 20.93 -18.59
N PRO A 39 3.72 21.27 -19.08
CA PRO A 39 4.77 21.84 -18.23
C PRO A 39 4.24 23.14 -17.63
N TRP A 40 3.69 23.06 -16.42
CA TRP A 40 3.39 24.21 -15.60
C TRP A 40 4.74 24.67 -15.07
N ILE A 41 5.45 25.42 -15.90
CA ILE A 41 6.28 26.48 -15.35
C ILE A 41 5.29 27.60 -14.98
N LEU A 42 4.40 27.32 -14.02
CA LEU A 42 3.80 28.37 -13.21
C LEU A 42 4.76 28.53 -12.06
N GLU A 43 5.41 29.67 -12.01
CA GLU A 43 6.34 29.96 -10.94
C GLU A 43 5.56 29.95 -9.62
N CYS A 44 5.79 28.91 -8.81
CA CYS A 44 5.08 28.72 -7.54
C CYS A 44 5.41 29.89 -6.60
N ASN A 45 4.43 30.77 -6.37
CA ASN A 45 4.59 31.86 -5.43
C ASN A 45 4.42 31.35 -4.00
N LYS A 46 5.56 31.05 -3.35
CA LYS A 46 5.62 30.50 -1.99
C LYS A 46 4.93 31.39 -0.94
N THR A 47 5.00 32.71 -1.10
CA THR A 47 4.39 33.66 -0.15
C THR A 47 2.87 33.61 -0.22
N VAL A 48 2.31 33.58 -1.43
CA VAL A 48 0.86 33.41 -1.64
C VAL A 48 0.41 32.05 -1.13
N LEU A 49 1.18 30.99 -1.43
CA LEU A 49 0.88 29.66 -0.93
C LEU A 49 0.85 29.61 0.60
N GLN A 50 1.82 30.22 1.27
CA GLN A 50 1.84 30.27 2.73
C GLN A 50 0.59 30.97 3.30
N LEU A 51 0.14 32.06 2.67
CA LEU A 51 -1.06 32.77 3.10
C LEU A 51 -2.33 31.93 2.92
N GLU A 52 -2.42 31.15 1.84
CA GLU A 52 -3.52 30.19 1.68
C GLU A 52 -3.45 29.04 2.70
N MET A 53 -2.25 28.56 3.06
CA MET A 53 -2.11 27.57 4.13
C MET A 53 -2.58 28.12 5.48
N GLU A 54 -2.28 29.38 5.77
CA GLU A 54 -2.76 30.06 6.98
C GLU A 54 -4.29 30.09 7.02
N LYS A 55 -4.97 30.43 5.91
CA LYS A 55 -6.44 30.38 5.83
C LYS A 55 -7.01 28.98 6.03
N CYS A 56 -6.45 27.97 5.35
CA CYS A 56 -6.89 26.58 5.52
C CYS A 56 -6.73 26.11 6.97
N GLY A 57 -5.61 26.47 7.61
CA GLY A 57 -5.36 26.09 8.99
C GLY A 57 -6.17 26.87 10.02
N GLU A 58 -6.46 28.16 9.81
CA GLU A 58 -7.38 28.90 10.69
C GLU A 58 -8.79 28.27 10.65
N ARG A 59 -9.27 27.89 9.46
CA ARG A 59 -10.52 27.13 9.35
C ARG A 59 -10.45 25.81 10.11
N PHE A 60 -9.39 25.03 9.91
CA PHE A 60 -9.20 23.78 10.65
C PHE A 60 -9.17 23.98 12.17
N LYS A 61 -8.56 25.05 12.66
CA LYS A 61 -8.56 25.38 14.09
C LYS A 61 -9.98 25.61 14.60
N THR A 62 -10.80 26.37 13.87
CA THR A 62 -12.21 26.59 14.21
C THR A 62 -13.00 25.28 14.18
N ASP A 63 -12.83 24.46 13.14
CA ASP A 63 -13.51 23.17 13.03
C ASP A 63 -13.11 22.22 14.19
N MET A 64 -11.84 22.28 14.63
CA MET A 64 -11.34 21.52 15.78
C MET A 64 -11.84 22.02 17.15
N GLU A 65 -12.45 23.20 17.27
CA GLU A 65 -13.09 23.64 18.52
C GLU A 65 -14.34 22.81 18.84
N GLU A 66 -14.99 22.24 17.82
CA GLU A 66 -16.14 21.34 17.99
C GLU A 66 -15.72 19.93 18.45
N VAL A 67 -14.45 19.57 18.27
CA VAL A 67 -13.88 18.30 18.69
C VAL A 67 -13.32 18.41 20.11
N ASP A 68 -13.90 17.66 21.06
CA ASP A 68 -13.41 17.62 22.44
C ASP A 68 -11.90 17.33 22.49
N PRO A 69 -11.09 18.12 23.23
CA PRO A 69 -9.65 17.91 23.36
C PRO A 69 -9.23 16.51 23.81
N GLN A 70 -10.07 15.78 24.55
CA GLN A 70 -9.81 14.39 24.94
C GLN A 70 -9.82 13.44 23.74
N ASN A 71 -10.50 13.81 22.66
CA ASN A 71 -10.66 13.01 21.44
C ASN A 71 -9.66 13.38 20.34
N TRP A 72 -8.75 14.35 20.54
CA TRP A 72 -7.75 14.74 19.54
C TRP A 72 -6.82 13.59 19.12
N CYS A 73 -6.62 12.59 19.98
CA CYS A 73 -5.81 11.41 19.63
C CYS A 73 -6.61 10.25 19.02
N ASN A 74 -7.93 10.41 18.83
CA ASN A 74 -8.78 9.42 18.21
C ASN A 74 -9.17 9.86 16.80
N LEU A 75 -8.54 9.24 15.80
CA LEU A 75 -8.70 9.60 14.38
C LEU A 75 -10.17 9.69 13.95
N THR A 76 -11.03 8.80 14.45
CA THR A 76 -12.46 8.75 14.11
C THR A 76 -13.20 10.06 14.37
N HIS A 77 -12.75 10.86 15.35
CA HIS A 77 -13.43 12.10 15.74
C HIS A 77 -13.04 13.32 14.91
N PHE A 78 -11.87 13.31 14.27
CA PHE A 78 -11.38 14.50 13.54
C PHE A 78 -10.98 14.20 12.08
N ILE A 79 -11.13 12.96 11.62
CA ILE A 79 -10.79 12.56 10.24
C ILE A 79 -11.54 13.38 9.19
N GLY A 80 -12.79 13.77 9.46
CA GLY A 80 -13.58 14.65 8.60
C GLY A 80 -12.94 16.03 8.45
N GLU A 81 -12.67 16.70 9.58
CA GLU A 81 -12.05 18.02 9.60
C GLU A 81 -10.64 18.01 9.00
N TYR A 82 -9.87 16.96 9.28
CA TYR A 82 -8.55 16.80 8.70
C TYR A 82 -8.60 16.57 7.19
N HIS A 83 -9.59 15.83 6.68
CA HIS A 83 -9.81 15.64 5.26
C HIS A 83 -10.15 16.96 4.55
N PHE A 84 -11.00 17.80 5.15
CA PHE A 84 -11.28 19.14 4.61
C PHE A 84 -10.04 20.03 4.63
N PHE A 85 -9.26 19.97 5.70
CA PHE A 85 -7.98 20.68 5.79
C PHE A 85 -7.01 20.23 4.70
N SER A 86 -6.77 18.92 4.52
CA SER A 86 -5.87 18.43 3.48
C SER A 86 -6.34 18.80 2.08
N ALA A 87 -7.63 18.66 1.79
CA ALA A 87 -8.22 19.05 0.51
C ALA A 87 -8.07 20.55 0.24
N CYS A 88 -8.27 21.40 1.25
CA CYS A 88 -8.03 22.85 1.14
C CYS A 88 -6.57 23.15 0.77
N THR A 89 -5.59 22.45 1.38
CA THR A 89 -4.18 22.67 1.05
C THR A 89 -3.82 22.20 -0.35
N GLU A 90 -4.38 21.08 -0.80
CA GLU A 90 -4.19 20.53 -2.14
C GLU A 90 -4.77 21.45 -3.21
N ASP A 91 -6.05 21.82 -3.06
CA ASP A 91 -6.74 22.72 -3.99
C ASP A 91 -6.01 24.05 -4.15
N ASN A 92 -5.54 24.65 -3.06
CA ASN A 92 -4.83 25.92 -3.13
C ASN A 92 -3.43 25.78 -3.74
N ALA A 93 -2.71 24.69 -3.44
CA ALA A 93 -1.43 24.42 -4.09
C ALA A 93 -1.62 24.28 -5.61
N VAL A 94 -2.60 23.49 -6.06
CA VAL A 94 -2.91 23.29 -7.48
C VAL A 94 -3.36 24.60 -8.14
N LYS A 95 -4.23 25.40 -7.50
CA LYS A 95 -4.68 26.71 -8.02
C LYS A 95 -3.54 27.71 -8.21
N ILE A 96 -2.55 27.70 -7.32
CA ILE A 96 -1.35 28.55 -7.40
C ILE A 96 -0.32 27.98 -8.39
N GLY A 97 -0.53 26.77 -8.91
CA GLY A 97 0.40 26.04 -9.78
C GLY A 97 1.62 25.49 -9.05
N CYS A 98 1.51 25.31 -7.73
CA CYS A 98 2.48 24.58 -6.93
C CYS A 98 2.13 23.09 -6.92
N PHE A 99 3.14 22.22 -6.90
CA PHE A 99 2.92 20.80 -6.64
C PHE A 99 2.45 20.58 -5.19
N TRP A 100 1.61 19.58 -4.98
CA TRP A 100 1.20 19.10 -3.67
C TRP A 100 1.62 17.64 -3.52
N PRO A 101 2.30 17.24 -2.43
CA PRO A 101 2.77 18.08 -1.33
C PRO A 101 4.02 18.92 -1.69
N ASN A 102 4.30 19.96 -0.90
CA ASN A 102 5.53 20.77 -1.03
C ASN A 102 6.05 21.22 0.36
N PRO A 103 7.30 21.72 0.48
CA PRO A 103 7.89 22.07 1.77
C PRO A 103 7.13 23.15 2.57
N VAL A 104 6.42 24.07 1.91
CA VAL A 104 5.60 25.09 2.58
C VAL A 104 4.39 24.44 3.24
N VAL A 105 3.69 23.57 2.50
CA VAL A 105 2.56 22.78 2.99
C VAL A 105 3.01 21.84 4.11
N GLU A 106 4.10 21.10 3.91
CA GLU A 106 4.65 20.15 4.88
C GLU A 106 4.97 20.85 6.21
N HIS A 107 5.69 21.96 6.18
CA HIS A 107 6.01 22.74 7.38
C HIS A 107 4.74 23.25 8.08
N TYR A 108 3.71 23.62 7.32
CA TYR A 108 2.43 24.04 7.89
C TYR A 108 1.69 22.87 8.55
N ILE A 109 1.59 21.72 7.89
CA ILE A 109 0.98 20.50 8.44
C ILE A 109 1.70 20.09 9.74
N ILE A 110 3.03 20.11 9.77
CA ILE A 110 3.80 19.81 10.99
C ILE A 110 3.46 20.77 12.13
N ARG A 111 3.25 22.06 11.86
CA ARG A 111 2.83 23.03 12.89
C ARG A 111 1.45 22.69 13.46
N ILE A 112 0.48 22.35 12.62
CA ILE A 112 -0.84 21.89 13.06
C ILE A 112 -0.71 20.63 13.93
N HIS A 113 0.11 19.66 13.50
CA HIS A 113 0.35 18.43 14.27
C HIS A 113 0.97 18.71 15.64
N LYS A 114 1.94 19.64 15.74
CA LYS A 114 2.51 20.04 17.03
C LYS A 114 1.48 20.74 17.92
N GLN A 115 0.56 21.50 17.35
CA GLN A 115 -0.45 22.25 18.10
C GLN A 115 -1.52 21.32 18.70
N PHE A 116 -2.08 20.40 17.91
CA PHE A 116 -3.22 19.57 18.33
C PHE A 116 -2.83 18.16 18.79
N PHE A 117 -1.76 17.58 18.24
CA PHE A 117 -1.45 16.15 18.39
C PHE A 117 -0.11 15.87 19.09
N SER A 118 0.53 16.86 19.69
CA SER A 118 1.87 16.72 20.32
C SER A 118 1.92 15.72 21.49
N ASN A 119 0.81 15.52 22.20
CA ASN A 119 0.72 14.58 23.33
C ASN A 119 0.07 13.24 22.95
N CYS A 120 -0.14 12.99 21.66
CA CYS A 120 -0.71 11.74 21.21
C CYS A 120 0.37 10.65 21.09
N THR A 121 0.23 9.58 21.86
CA THR A 121 1.05 8.38 21.70
C THR A 121 0.52 7.58 20.53
N LEU A 122 1.34 7.38 19.50
CA LEU A 122 1.00 6.47 18.42
C LEU A 122 1.02 5.04 19.00
N LYS A 123 -0.16 4.45 19.22
CA LYS A 123 -0.27 2.99 19.32
C LYS A 123 -0.02 2.45 17.92
N SER A 124 1.24 2.28 17.54
CA SER A 124 1.54 1.40 16.42
C SER A 124 1.01 0.03 16.80
N ALA A 125 -0.07 -0.41 16.14
CA ALA A 125 -0.22 -1.83 15.98
C ALA A 125 1.06 -2.28 15.28
N VAL A 126 1.85 -3.13 15.97
CA VAL A 126 3.07 -3.71 15.42
C VAL A 126 2.63 -4.67 14.33
N TRP A 127 2.37 -4.12 13.15
CA TRP A 127 2.23 -4.87 11.91
C TRP A 127 3.65 -5.13 11.42
N GLY A 128 4.28 -6.13 12.03
CA GLY A 128 5.59 -6.63 11.64
C GLY A 128 5.51 -8.14 11.52
N ASP A 129 6.38 -8.69 10.68
CA ASP A 129 6.55 -10.13 10.64
C ASP A 129 6.98 -10.65 12.03
N PRO A 130 6.56 -11.87 12.41
CA PRO A 130 7.08 -12.50 13.61
C PRO A 130 8.60 -12.66 13.50
N SER A 131 9.28 -12.94 14.62
CA SER A 131 10.73 -13.22 14.57
C SER A 131 11.03 -14.34 13.57
N GLU A 132 12.18 -14.25 12.88
CA GLU A 132 12.61 -15.23 11.87
C GLU A 132 12.52 -16.68 12.38
N ASP A 133 12.94 -16.92 13.63
CA ASP A 133 12.85 -18.24 14.26
C ASP A 133 11.40 -18.75 14.35
N THR A 134 10.47 -17.87 14.73
CA THR A 134 9.05 -18.23 14.83
C THR A 134 8.47 -18.51 13.45
N LEU A 135 8.81 -17.69 12.46
CA LEU A 135 8.39 -17.85 11.08
C LEU A 135 8.89 -19.19 10.50
N ILE A 136 10.16 -19.54 10.71
CA ILE A 136 10.76 -20.80 10.28
C ILE A 136 10.03 -21.99 10.91
N ILE A 137 9.75 -21.96 12.22
CA ILE A 137 9.02 -23.03 12.90
C ILE A 137 7.61 -23.19 12.30
N LEU A 138 6.90 -22.08 12.06
CA LEU A 138 5.56 -22.09 11.48
C LEU A 138 5.54 -22.68 10.06
N ILE A 139 6.64 -22.57 9.30
CA ILE A 139 6.78 -23.20 7.98
C ILE A 139 7.15 -24.68 8.10
N LEU A 140 8.11 -25.02 8.96
CA LEU A 140 8.63 -26.38 9.08
C LEU A 140 7.60 -27.37 9.63
N VAL A 141 6.83 -26.97 10.65
CA VAL A 141 5.81 -27.82 11.29
C VAL A 141 4.81 -28.41 10.28
N PRO A 142 4.08 -27.61 9.45
CA PRO A 142 3.14 -28.16 8.48
C PRO A 142 3.83 -29.00 7.38
N VAL A 143 5.06 -28.68 6.99
CA VAL A 143 5.83 -29.49 6.04
C VAL A 143 6.13 -30.88 6.62
N PHE A 144 6.63 -30.96 7.85
CA PHE A 144 6.90 -32.25 8.48
C PHE A 144 5.62 -33.06 8.75
N LEU A 145 4.53 -32.40 9.13
CA LEU A 145 3.23 -33.06 9.32
C LEU A 145 2.70 -33.66 8.02
N THR A 146 2.77 -32.92 6.91
CA THR A 146 2.33 -33.42 5.59
C THR A 146 3.18 -34.60 5.12
N LEU A 147 4.51 -34.52 5.26
CA LEU A 147 5.41 -35.64 4.94
C LEU A 147 5.11 -36.88 5.77
N THR A 148 4.89 -36.71 7.07
CA THR A 148 4.55 -37.80 7.99
C THR A 148 3.22 -38.44 7.63
N MET A 149 2.19 -37.63 7.35
CA MET A 149 0.88 -38.12 6.95
C MET A 149 0.93 -38.91 5.64
N VAL A 150 1.65 -38.42 4.62
CA VAL A 150 1.85 -39.14 3.36
C VAL A 150 2.57 -40.47 3.60
N ALA A 151 3.63 -40.48 4.41
CA ALA A 151 4.35 -41.71 4.74
C ALA A 151 3.46 -42.73 5.47
N LEU A 152 2.64 -42.28 6.42
CA LEU A 152 1.69 -43.12 7.14
C LEU A 152 0.62 -43.71 6.21
N VAL A 153 0.05 -42.90 5.30
CA VAL A 153 -0.95 -43.37 4.33
C VAL A 153 -0.35 -44.42 3.40
N VAL A 154 0.84 -44.19 2.86
CA VAL A 154 1.54 -45.16 1.99
C VAL A 154 1.85 -46.45 2.74
N TRP A 155 2.32 -46.34 3.98
CA TRP A 155 2.61 -47.50 4.83
C TRP A 155 1.34 -48.32 5.13
N CYS A 156 0.26 -47.65 5.53
CA CYS A 156 -1.02 -48.30 5.81
C CYS A 156 -1.61 -48.96 4.57
N SER A 157 -1.61 -48.28 3.41
CA SER A 157 -2.08 -48.86 2.14
C SER A 157 -1.31 -50.12 1.79
N LYS A 158 0.02 -50.07 1.82
CA LYS A 158 0.87 -51.24 1.53
C LYS A 158 0.63 -52.40 2.49
N ARG A 159 0.39 -52.12 3.78
CA ARG A 159 0.10 -53.16 4.77
C ARG A 159 -1.27 -53.78 4.55
N SER A 160 -2.28 -52.97 4.20
CA SER A 160 -3.61 -53.45 3.84
C SER A 160 -3.57 -54.32 2.58
N ASP A 161 -2.77 -53.96 1.57
CA ASP A 161 -2.60 -54.76 0.35
C ASP A 161 -1.90 -56.11 0.58
N ILE A 162 -1.02 -56.20 1.60
CA ILE A 162 -0.32 -57.45 1.96
C ILE A 162 -1.21 -58.38 2.80
N LEU A 163 -2.19 -57.83 3.50
CA LEU A 163 -3.09 -58.57 4.40
C LEU A 163 -4.46 -58.91 3.76
N ALA A 164 -4.72 -58.43 2.53
CA ALA A 164 -5.85 -58.80 1.69
C ALA A 164 -5.47 -59.94 0.73
#